data_AF-A0A433IGY6-F1
#
_entry.id   AF-A0A433IGY6-F1
#
_cell.length_a   1.000
_cell.length_b   1.000
_cell.length_c   1.000
_cell.angle_alpha   90.00
_cell.angle_beta   90.00
_cell.angle_gamma   90.00
#
_symmetry.space_group_name_H-M   'P 1'
#
loop_
_entity.id
_entity.type
_entity.pdbx_description
1 polymer ?
#
loop_
_entity_poly.entity_id
_entity_poly.type
_entity_poly.pdbx_seq_one_letter_code
_entity_poly.pdbx_strand_id
1 'polypeptide(L)'
;MAETQLRSLLEEAGIDPAPVYRPGEVCRLLKISPTTLRQLCTLAEHPAVRNPHPRALESFLVGCHHRIRHAALLSWLVRNQTFQRES
;
A
#
# COMPACT_ATOMS: atom_id res chain seq x y z
N MET A 1 10.90 11.24 6.73
CA MET A 1 9.56 11.80 7.10
C MET A 1 8.42 10.82 6.82
N ALA A 2 8.42 10.06 5.71
CA ALA A 2 7.36 9.08 5.45
C ALA A 2 7.35 7.86 6.40
N GLU A 3 8.51 7.43 6.91
CA GLU A 3 8.59 6.34 7.91
C GLU A 3 7.88 6.70 9.22
N THR A 4 8.09 7.91 9.72
CA THR A 4 7.42 8.42 10.92
C THR A 4 5.90 8.40 10.74
N GLN A 5 5.43 8.78 9.56
CA GLN A 5 4.00 8.80 9.28
C GLN A 5 3.40 7.42 9.08
N LEU A 6 4.11 6.51 8.41
CA LEU A 6 3.73 5.10 8.35
C LEU A 6 3.65 4.52 9.76
N ARG A 7 4.61 4.84 10.62
CA ARG A 7 4.60 4.42 12.03
C ARG A 7 3.37 4.96 12.78
N SER A 8 3.04 6.24 12.65
CA SER A 8 1.82 6.80 13.25
C SER A 8 0.55 6.12 12.73
N LEU A 9 0.46 5.86 11.42
CA LEU A 9 -0.67 5.13 10.84
C LEU A 9 -0.78 3.70 11.39
N LEU A 10 0.35 3.00 11.55
CA LEU A 10 0.40 1.65 12.11
C LEU A 10 -0.06 1.64 13.56
N GLU A 11 0.40 2.60 14.36
CA GLU A 11 -0.03 2.79 15.74
C GLU A 11 -1.53 3.10 15.85
N GLU A 12 -2.06 4.00 14.99
CA GLU A 12 -3.49 4.31 14.93
C GLU A 12 -4.34 3.10 14.50
N ALA A 13 -3.81 2.25 13.62
CA ALA A 13 -4.48 1.04 13.16
C ALA A 13 -4.32 -0.14 14.14
N GLY A 14 -3.48 -0.01 15.16
CA GLY A 14 -3.16 -1.08 16.11
C GLY A 14 -2.42 -2.25 15.47
N ILE A 15 -1.60 -1.97 14.46
CA ILE A 15 -0.84 -2.97 13.69
C ILE A 15 0.63 -2.89 14.09
N ASP A 16 1.22 -4.02 14.47
CA ASP A 16 2.65 -4.10 14.75
C ASP A 16 3.49 -3.89 13.47
N PRO A 17 4.58 -3.12 13.55
CA PRO A 17 5.45 -2.89 12.41
C PRO A 17 6.09 -4.20 11.96
N ALA A 18 5.67 -4.68 10.78
CA ALA A 18 6.13 -5.93 10.19
C ALA A 18 6.81 -5.67 8.84
N PRO A 19 7.77 -6.51 8.42
CA PRO A 19 8.37 -6.41 7.09
C PRO A 19 7.36 -6.69 5.97
N VAL A 20 6.28 -7.42 6.29
CA VAL A 20 5.22 -7.82 5.36
C VAL A 20 3.86 -7.75 6.04
N TYR A 21 2.92 -7.08 5.39
CA TYR A 21 1.54 -6.90 5.85
C TYR A 21 0.55 -7.74 5.04
N ARG A 22 -0.54 -8.13 5.72
CA ARG A 22 -1.68 -8.79 5.09
C ARG A 22 -2.61 -7.74 4.46
N PRO A 23 -3.37 -8.09 3.42
CA PRO A 23 -4.30 -7.17 2.78
C PRO A 23 -5.33 -6.61 3.74
N GLY A 24 -5.83 -7.41 4.69
CA GLY A 24 -6.76 -6.92 5.72
C GLY A 24 -6.16 -5.84 6.64
N GLU A 25 -4.87 -5.94 6.94
CA GLU A 25 -4.17 -4.95 7.76
C GLU A 25 -3.94 -3.66 6.98
N VAL A 26 -3.51 -3.77 5.72
CA VAL A 26 -3.39 -2.61 4.83
C VAL A 26 -4.74 -1.92 4.60
N CYS A 27 -5.82 -2.70 4.52
CA CYS A 27 -7.19 -2.20 4.41
C CYS A 27 -7.55 -1.31 5.62
N ARG A 28 -7.25 -1.77 6.83
CA ARG A 28 -7.47 -1.01 8.08
C ARG A 28 -6.57 0.20 8.17
N LEU A 29 -5.29 0.03 7.86
CA LEU A 29 -4.28 1.09 7.87
C LEU A 29 -4.64 2.26 6.97
N LEU A 30 -5.03 1.96 5.73
CA LEU A 30 -5.36 2.97 4.73
C LEU A 30 -6.83 3.41 4.81
N LYS A 31 -7.64 2.81 5.71
CA LYS A 31 -9.09 3.03 5.81
C LYS A 31 -9.81 2.92 4.46
N ILE A 32 -9.37 1.98 3.61
CA ILE A 32 -9.96 1.71 2.30
C ILE A 32 -10.75 0.41 2.32
N SER A 33 -11.58 0.18 1.32
CA SER A 33 -12.28 -1.10 1.12
C SER A 33 -11.36 -2.16 0.50
N PRO A 34 -11.61 -3.46 0.74
CA PRO A 34 -10.82 -4.54 0.13
C PRO A 34 -10.91 -4.55 -1.40
N THR A 35 -12.01 -4.04 -1.96
CA THR A 35 -12.18 -3.79 -3.40
C THR A 35 -11.21 -2.74 -3.92
N THR A 36 -11.07 -1.60 -3.22
CA THR A 36 -10.10 -0.55 -3.55
C THR A 36 -8.68 -1.10 -3.47
N LEU A 37 -8.35 -1.84 -2.40
CA LEU A 37 -7.03 -2.45 -2.26
C LEU A 37 -6.71 -3.38 -3.44
N ARG A 38 -7.67 -4.22 -3.84
CA ARG A 38 -7.51 -5.12 -4.99
C ARG A 38 -7.25 -4.32 -6.28
N GLN A 39 -7.99 -3.25 -6.52
CA GLN A 39 -7.75 -2.38 -7.68
C GLN A 39 -6.34 -1.79 -7.66
N LEU A 40 -5.84 -1.31 -6.51
CA LEU A 40 -4.48 -0.79 -6.39
C LEU A 40 -3.41 -1.86 -6.69
N CYS A 41 -3.64 -3.10 -6.26
CA CYS A 41 -2.76 -4.23 -6.59
C CYS A 41 -2.82 -4.57 -8.08
N THR A 42 -4.01 -4.62 -8.68
CA THR A 42 -4.19 -4.90 -10.11
C THR A 42 -3.51 -3.84 -10.99
N LEU A 43 -3.49 -2.57 -10.55
CA LEU A 43 -2.76 -1.50 -11.24
C LEU A 43 -1.25 -1.72 -11.26
N ALA A 44 -0.68 -2.42 -10.26
CA ALA A 44 0.73 -2.79 -10.24
C ALA A 44 1.03 -4.03 -11.09
N GLU A 45 0.07 -4.95 -11.22
CA GLU A 45 0.24 -6.22 -11.95
C GLU A 45 0.14 -6.08 -13.47
N HIS A 46 -0.34 -4.96 -14.01
CA HIS A 46 -0.67 -4.85 -15.44
C HIS A 46 0.59 -4.72 -16.33
N PRO A 47 0.98 -5.74 -17.11
CA PRO A 47 2.24 -5.73 -17.87
C PRO A 47 2.24 -4.79 -19.08
N ALA A 48 1.06 -4.32 -19.50
CA ALA A 48 0.90 -3.36 -20.59
C ALA A 48 1.16 -1.91 -20.16
N VAL A 49 1.30 -1.65 -18.86
CA VAL A 49 1.46 -0.31 -18.32
C VAL A 49 2.96 -0.02 -18.21
N ARG A 50 3.52 0.59 -19.26
CA ARG A 50 4.93 1.02 -19.33
C ARG A 50 5.30 2.06 -18.25
N ASN A 51 4.31 2.62 -17.56
CA ASN A 51 4.44 3.58 -16.48
C ASN A 51 3.47 3.20 -15.33
N PRO A 52 3.90 2.45 -14.30
CA PRO A 52 3.01 2.01 -13.23
C PRO A 52 2.30 3.22 -12.62
N HIS A 53 0.98 3.10 -12.45
CA HIS A 53 0.16 4.20 -11.95
C HIS A 53 0.76 4.72 -10.63
N PRO A 54 0.81 6.04 -10.37
CA PRO A 54 1.43 6.57 -9.13
C PRO A 54 0.74 6.07 -7.85
N ARG A 55 -0.50 5.59 -7.98
CA ARG A 55 -1.29 4.95 -6.91
C ARG A 55 -1.21 3.42 -6.92
N ALA A 56 -0.43 2.78 -7.78
CA ALA A 56 -0.30 1.34 -7.82
C ALA A 56 0.39 0.83 -6.56
N LEU A 57 -0.21 -0.13 -5.87
CA LEU A 57 0.37 -0.72 -4.66
C LEU A 57 1.02 -2.05 -5.02
N GLU A 58 2.35 -2.10 -4.92
CA GLU A 58 3.08 -3.34 -5.16
C GLU A 58 2.71 -4.39 -4.10
N SER A 59 2.16 -5.49 -4.59
CA SER A 59 1.87 -6.67 -3.80
C SER A 59 2.47 -7.90 -4.47
N PHE A 60 2.78 -8.90 -3.68
CA PHE A 60 3.24 -10.18 -4.19
C PHE A 60 2.31 -11.28 -3.68
N LEU A 61 2.07 -12.28 -4.53
CA LEU A 61 1.27 -13.44 -4.19
C LEU A 61 2.16 -14.46 -3.47
N VAL A 62 1.74 -14.87 -2.27
CA VAL A 62 2.29 -16.01 -1.55
C VAL A 62 1.21 -17.09 -1.54
N GLY A 63 1.32 -18.05 -2.46
CA GLY A 63 0.22 -18.97 -2.76
C GLY A 63 -1.00 -18.22 -3.29
N CYS A 64 -2.13 -18.30 -2.59
CA CYS A 64 -3.37 -17.59 -2.94
C CYS A 64 -3.55 -16.24 -2.22
N HIS A 65 -2.59 -15.82 -1.38
CA HIS A 65 -2.73 -14.62 -0.57
C HIS A 65 -1.82 -13.50 -1.05
N HIS A 66 -2.40 -12.32 -1.32
CA HIS A 66 -1.61 -11.11 -1.50
C HIS A 66 -0.90 -10.74 -0.20
N ARG A 67 0.32 -10.23 -0.33
CA ARG A 67 1.15 -9.71 0.74
C ARG A 67 1.80 -8.42 0.26
N ILE A 68 1.87 -7.43 1.14
CA ILE A 68 2.41 -6.11 0.84
C ILE A 68 3.66 -5.92 1.68
N ARG A 69 4.79 -5.59 1.05
CA ARG A 69 6.04 -5.33 1.80
C ARG A 69 5.96 -3.97 2.49
N HIS A 70 6.61 -3.84 3.63
CA HIS A 70 6.78 -2.56 4.32
C HIS A 70 7.33 -1.48 3.38
N ALA A 71 8.41 -1.79 2.66
CA ALA A 71 9.04 -0.86 1.72
C ALA A 71 8.10 -0.44 0.57
N ALA A 72 7.28 -1.36 0.07
CA ALA A 72 6.29 -1.06 -0.98
C ALA A 72 5.21 -0.10 -0.47
N LEU A 73 4.69 -0.35 0.73
CA LEU A 73 3.70 0.48 1.39
C LEU A 73 4.25 1.88 1.71
N LEU A 74 5.50 1.96 2.20
CA LEU A 74 6.19 3.22 2.43
C LEU A 74 6.36 4.01 1.12
N SER A 75 6.84 3.36 0.07
CA SER A 75 7.03 3.98 -1.24
C SER A 75 5.71 4.47 -1.82
N TRP A 76 4.63 3.72 -1.62
CA TRP A 76 3.28 4.13 -2.01
C TRP A 76 2.79 5.35 -1.23
N LEU A 77 3.00 5.38 0.10
CA LEU A 77 2.64 6.52 0.94
C LEU A 77 3.37 7.79 0.50
N VAL A 78 4.68 7.71 0.23
CA VAL A 78 5.46 8.84 -0.29
C VAL A 78 4.85 9.36 -1.60
N ARG A 79 4.56 8.45 -2.54
CA ARG A 79 3.97 8.80 -3.85
C ARG A 79 2.58 9.44 -3.70
N ASN A 80 1.72 8.85 -2.88
CA ASN A 80 0.33 9.31 -2.73
C ASN A 80 0.22 10.60 -1.89
N GLN A 81 1.12 10.83 -0.93
CA GLN A 81 1.20 12.10 -0.21
C GLN A 81 1.63 13.27 -1.08
N THR A 82 2.64 13.07 -1.93
CA THR A 82 3.03 14.07 -2.93
C THR A 82 1.83 14.42 -3.81
N PHE A 83 1.08 13.40 -4.24
CA PHE A 83 -0.08 13.60 -5.11
C PHE A 83 -1.26 14.34 -4.44
N GLN A 84 -1.49 14.14 -3.14
CA GLN A 84 -2.55 14.84 -2.38
C GLN A 84 -2.20 16.29 -2.03
N ARG A 85 -0.93 16.69 -2.12
CA ARG A 85 -0.49 18.08 -1.84
C ARG A 85 -0.65 19.03 -3.04
N GLU A 86 -0.89 18.50 -4.23
CA GLU A 86 -1.03 19.28 -5.47
C GLU A 86 -2.48 19.34 -6.00
N SER A 87 -3.50 19.06 -5.17
CA SER A 87 -4.93 19.21 -5.52
C SER A 87 -5.65 20.18 -4.60
#